data_AF-X1M836-F1
#
_entry.id   AF-X1M836-F1
#
_cell.length_a   1.000
_cell.length_b   1.000
_cell.length_c   1.000
_cell.angle_alpha   90.00
_cell.angle_beta   90.00
_cell.angle_gamma   90.00
#
_symmetry.space_group_name_H-M   'P 1'
#
loop_
_entity.id
_entity.type
_entity.pdbx_description
1 polymer ?
#
loop_
_entity_poly.entity_id
_entity_poly.type
_entity_poly.pdbx_seq_one_letter_code
_entity_poly.pdbx_strand_id
1 'polypeptide(L)'
;MALVTDGYELSIVIKDTGNNATVKKYELTAVTAAAAETDALAIIAVLNPVTEGTISSYRVSHKFQEDDFSFPAAAAIEQKASIVALIDGEAVKTCTEKIPSPDVGIMQGADGEAFNLVDIADTALLAYLLVFQTGGEATISDGEVMGAPLRGKRITVGSRKG
;
A
#
# COMPACT_ATOMS: atom_id res chain seq x y z
N MET A 1 -9.45 -19.50 -2.92
CA MET A 1 -9.17 -18.16 -2.39
C MET A 1 -8.24 -17.46 -3.35
N ALA A 2 -8.81 -16.55 -4.13
CA ALA A 2 -8.08 -15.74 -5.09
C ALA A 2 -8.73 -14.36 -5.14
N LEU A 3 -7.90 -13.33 -5.28
CA LEU A 3 -8.37 -12.00 -5.59
C LEU A 3 -9.04 -12.00 -6.97
N VAL A 4 -10.36 -11.82 -6.99
CA VAL A 4 -11.16 -11.70 -8.22
C VAL A 4 -11.40 -10.23 -8.54
N THR A 5 -11.61 -9.92 -9.81
CA THR A 5 -11.92 -8.56 -10.26
C THR A 5 -13.27 -8.08 -9.69
N ASP A 6 -13.26 -6.93 -9.03
CA ASP A 6 -14.45 -6.20 -8.52
C ASP A 6 -14.78 -4.96 -9.37
N GLY A 7 -14.22 -4.92 -10.60
CA GLY A 7 -14.44 -3.85 -11.57
C GLY A 7 -13.50 -2.66 -11.40
N TYR A 8 -13.86 -1.52 -11.96
CA TYR A 8 -13.02 -0.31 -11.97
C TYR A 8 -13.69 0.84 -11.21
N GLU A 9 -12.90 1.69 -10.56
CA GLU A 9 -13.35 2.91 -9.89
C GLU A 9 -12.63 4.13 -10.48
N LEU A 10 -13.39 5.19 -10.76
CA LEU A 10 -12.87 6.52 -11.10
C LEU A 10 -12.99 7.45 -9.90
N SER A 11 -11.91 8.15 -9.55
CA SER A 11 -11.91 9.21 -8.55
C SER A 11 -11.40 10.51 -9.17
N ILE A 12 -12.19 11.58 -9.09
CA ILE A 12 -11.90 12.91 -9.66
C ILE A 12 -11.80 13.94 -8.54
N VAL A 13 -10.76 14.78 -8.56
CA VAL A 13 -10.56 15.89 -7.62
C VAL A 13 -10.87 17.22 -8.31
N ILE A 14 -11.88 17.94 -7.79
CA ILE A 14 -12.33 19.23 -8.30
C ILE A 14 -11.94 20.31 -7.30
N LYS A 15 -11.43 21.45 -7.79
CA LYS A 15 -11.05 22.60 -6.98
C LYS A 15 -11.86 23.84 -7.33
N ASP A 16 -12.15 24.66 -6.34
CA ASP A 16 -12.77 25.98 -6.52
C ASP A 16 -11.73 27.12 -6.51
N THR A 17 -12.20 28.36 -6.69
CA THR A 17 -11.38 29.58 -6.66
C THR A 17 -10.76 29.86 -5.28
N GLY A 18 -11.31 29.28 -4.21
CA GLY A 18 -10.77 29.33 -2.85
C GLY A 18 -9.73 28.24 -2.56
N ASN A 19 -9.35 27.43 -3.56
CA ASN A 19 -8.49 26.25 -3.41
C ASN A 19 -9.06 25.20 -2.44
N ASN A 20 -10.38 25.20 -2.22
CA ASN A 20 -11.06 24.09 -1.59
C ASN A 20 -11.15 22.94 -2.58
N ALA A 21 -10.97 21.71 -2.11
CA ALA A 21 -11.01 20.52 -2.94
C ALA A 21 -12.17 19.61 -2.53
N THR A 22 -12.84 19.03 -3.52
CA THR A 22 -13.83 17.96 -3.33
C THR A 22 -13.49 16.77 -4.22
N VAL A 23 -13.84 15.56 -3.77
CA VAL A 23 -13.56 14.32 -4.49
C VAL A 23 -14.88 13.64 -4.86
N LYS A 24 -15.04 13.32 -6.14
CA LYS A 24 -16.14 12.50 -6.66
C LYS A 24 -15.62 11.12 -7.02
N LYS A 25 -16.35 10.08 -6.64
CA LYS A 25 -16.04 8.69 -6.95
C LYS A 25 -17.16 8.06 -7.76
N TYR A 26 -16.81 7.23 -8.74
CA TYR A 26 -17.72 6.54 -9.63
C TYR A 26 -17.28 5.09 -9.78
N GLU A 27 -18.22 4.15 -9.65
CA GLU A 27 -18.00 2.77 -10.10
C GLU A 27 -18.23 2.72 -11.61
N LEU A 28 -17.25 2.15 -12.32
CA LEU A 28 -17.30 2.05 -13.77
C LEU A 28 -17.86 0.69 -14.18
N THR A 29 -18.66 0.68 -15.25
CA THR A 29 -19.18 -0.56 -15.85
C THR A 29 -18.19 -1.22 -16.81
N ALA A 30 -17.02 -0.61 -17.03
CA ALA A 30 -15.96 -1.14 -17.85
C ALA A 30 -15.46 -2.51 -17.34
N VAL A 31 -15.15 -3.40 -18.29
CA VAL A 31 -14.58 -4.73 -18.00
C VAL A 31 -13.07 -4.81 -18.25
N THR A 32 -12.49 -3.82 -18.92
CA THR A 32 -11.06 -3.75 -19.24
C THR A 32 -10.49 -2.38 -18.86
N ALA A 33 -9.18 -2.32 -18.61
CA ALA A 33 -8.49 -1.09 -18.25
C ALA A 33 -8.61 -0.02 -19.35
N ALA A 34 -8.43 -0.42 -20.61
CA ALA A 34 -8.58 0.49 -21.76
C ALA A 34 -10.00 1.08 -21.88
N ALA A 35 -11.04 0.27 -21.58
CA ALA A 35 -12.41 0.77 -21.55
C ALA A 35 -12.64 1.70 -20.35
N ALA A 36 -12.08 1.37 -19.18
CA ALA A 36 -12.19 2.20 -17.98
C ALA A 36 -11.54 3.59 -18.16
N GLU A 37 -10.40 3.66 -18.85
CA GLU A 37 -9.76 4.92 -19.23
C GLU A 37 -10.62 5.73 -20.20
N THR A 38 -11.25 5.06 -21.18
CA THR A 38 -12.16 5.70 -22.13
C THR A 38 -13.40 6.27 -21.43
N ASP A 39 -14.02 5.48 -20.55
CA ASP A 39 -15.17 5.89 -19.74
C ASP A 39 -14.83 7.06 -18.82
N ALA A 40 -13.63 7.05 -18.23
CA ALA A 40 -13.16 8.16 -17.38
C ALA A 40 -13.09 9.49 -18.15
N LEU A 41 -12.52 9.47 -19.35
CA LEU A 41 -12.46 10.66 -20.21
C LEU A 41 -13.86 11.14 -20.62
N ALA A 42 -14.78 10.22 -20.91
CA ALA A 42 -16.16 10.57 -21.24
C ALA A 42 -16.90 11.22 -20.05
N ILE A 43 -16.73 10.69 -18.84
CA ILE A 43 -17.32 11.26 -17.61
C ILE A 43 -16.75 12.66 -17.35
N ILE A 44 -15.43 12.83 -17.47
CA ILE A 44 -14.78 14.14 -17.31
C ILE A 44 -15.33 15.15 -18.33
N ALA A 45 -15.48 14.74 -19.60
CA ALA A 45 -16.02 15.60 -20.64
C ALA A 45 -17.47 16.04 -20.37
N VAL A 46 -18.29 15.18 -19.76
CA VAL A 46 -19.67 15.51 -19.36
C VAL A 46 -19.73 16.33 -18.07
N LEU A 47 -18.81 16.09 -17.13
CA LEU A 47 -18.75 16.80 -15.86
C LEU A 47 -18.28 18.26 -16.02
N ASN A 48 -17.28 18.48 -16.87
CA ASN A 48 -16.65 19.79 -17.06
C ASN A 48 -17.65 20.93 -17.37
N PRO A 49 -18.66 20.77 -18.26
CA PRO A 49 -19.64 21.84 -18.52
C PRO A 49 -20.70 22.03 -17.41
N VAL A 50 -20.80 21.13 -16.43
CA VAL A 50 -21.83 21.21 -15.35
C VAL A 50 -21.24 21.60 -13.99
N THR A 51 -19.95 21.97 -13.94
CA THR A 51 -19.30 22.46 -12.73
C THR A 51 -18.51 23.74 -13.03
N GLU A 52 -18.56 24.71 -12.10
CA GLU A 52 -17.69 25.89 -12.15
C GLU A 52 -16.30 25.62 -11.56
N GLY A 53 -16.11 24.45 -10.94
CA GLY A 53 -14.82 24.04 -10.39
C GLY A 53 -13.89 23.45 -11.46
N THR A 54 -12.59 23.60 -11.26
CA THR A 54 -11.59 23.04 -12.17
C THR A 54 -11.20 21.64 -11.72
N ILE A 55 -11.25 20.66 -12.62
CA ILE A 55 -10.72 19.32 -12.36
C ILE A 55 -9.19 19.40 -12.27
N SER A 56 -8.66 19.07 -11.10
CA SER A 56 -7.21 19.16 -10.82
C SER A 56 -6.47 17.84 -11.07
N SER A 57 -7.14 16.71 -10.86
CA SER A 57 -6.61 15.37 -11.13
C SER A 57 -7.73 14.34 -11.19
N TYR A 58 -7.43 13.19 -11.79
CA TYR A 58 -8.26 12.00 -11.71
C TYR A 58 -7.38 10.75 -11.62
N ARG A 59 -7.96 9.65 -11.13
CA ARG A 59 -7.33 8.32 -11.12
C ARG A 59 -8.36 7.26 -11.48
N VAL A 60 -7.92 6.23 -12.19
CA VAL A 60 -8.69 5.00 -12.44
C VAL A 60 -8.02 3.88 -11.66
N SER A 61 -8.80 3.12 -10.89
CA SER A 61 -8.31 2.02 -10.06
C SER A 61 -8.98 0.72 -10.48
N HIS A 62 -8.22 -0.35 -10.70
CA HIS A 62 -8.77 -1.70 -10.83
C HIS A 62 -8.94 -2.30 -9.45
N LYS A 63 -10.18 -2.61 -9.06
CA LYS A 63 -10.49 -3.21 -7.77
C LYS A 63 -10.42 -4.73 -7.86
N PHE A 64 -9.81 -5.34 -6.85
CA PHE A 64 -9.84 -6.78 -6.64
C PHE A 64 -10.31 -7.08 -5.22
N GLN A 65 -11.10 -8.14 -5.06
CA GLN A 65 -11.63 -8.56 -3.77
C GLN A 65 -11.51 -10.09 -3.64
N GLU A 66 -11.31 -10.58 -2.42
CA GLU A 66 -11.41 -12.01 -2.12
C GLU A 66 -12.88 -12.46 -2.20
N ASP A 67 -13.15 -13.47 -3.02
CA ASP A 67 -14.49 -14.05 -3.22
C ASP A 67 -14.92 -14.99 -2.09
N ASP A 68 -13.96 -15.58 -1.38
CA ASP A 68 -14.18 -16.53 -0.27
C ASP A 68 -13.29 -16.17 0.93
N PHE A 69 -13.55 -15.01 1.53
CA PHE A 69 -12.78 -14.51 2.66
C PHE A 69 -13.10 -15.27 3.95
N SER A 70 -12.06 -15.79 4.60
CA SER A 70 -12.13 -16.32 5.95
C SER A 70 -11.08 -15.66 6.85
N PHE A 71 -11.44 -15.48 8.13
CA PHE A 71 -10.51 -14.91 9.09
C PHE A 71 -9.41 -15.92 9.43
N PRO A 72 -8.12 -15.51 9.43
CA PRO A 72 -7.04 -16.37 9.88
C PRO A 72 -7.16 -16.67 11.38
N ALA A 73 -6.88 -17.91 11.78
CA ALA A 73 -7.10 -18.38 13.15
C ALA A 73 -6.18 -17.73 14.20
N ALA A 74 -4.98 -17.27 13.81
CA ALA A 74 -3.94 -16.80 14.73
C ALA A 74 -3.19 -15.58 14.18
N ALA A 75 -3.91 -14.57 13.67
CA ALA A 75 -3.31 -13.32 13.20
C ALA A 75 -3.68 -12.13 14.09
N ALA A 76 -2.69 -11.37 14.54
CA ALA A 76 -2.87 -10.17 15.34
C ALA A 76 -2.30 -8.96 14.59
N ILE A 77 -3.14 -8.25 13.83
CA ILE A 77 -2.73 -7.11 12.99
C ILE A 77 -2.13 -5.95 13.82
N GLU A 78 -2.45 -5.86 15.10
CA GLU A 78 -1.84 -4.91 16.03
C GLU A 78 -0.34 -5.16 16.26
N GLN A 79 0.11 -6.40 16.09
CA GLN A 79 1.53 -6.76 16.12
C GLN A 79 2.12 -6.54 14.74
N LYS A 80 3.29 -5.90 14.69
CA LYS A 80 4.01 -5.60 13.46
C LYS A 80 5.48 -5.93 13.60
N ALA A 81 6.10 -6.47 12.56
CA ALA A 81 7.55 -6.46 12.45
C ALA A 81 7.97 -5.10 11.88
N SER A 82 8.76 -4.33 12.63
CA SER A 82 9.31 -3.05 12.20
C SER A 82 10.76 -3.24 11.79
N ILE A 83 11.04 -3.18 10.50
CA ILE A 83 12.38 -3.36 9.93
C ILE A 83 12.94 -1.99 9.58
N VAL A 84 14.14 -1.70 10.07
CA VAL A 84 14.90 -0.50 9.71
C VAL A 84 15.96 -0.90 8.71
N ALA A 85 15.97 -0.24 7.55
CA ALA A 85 16.95 -0.44 6.50
C ALA A 85 17.58 0.90 6.09
N LEU A 86 18.75 0.85 5.48
CA LEU A 86 19.33 2.03 4.83
C LEU A 86 18.53 2.40 3.58
N ILE A 87 18.71 3.62 3.09
CA ILE A 87 18.28 4.01 1.76
C ILE A 87 19.46 3.83 0.81
N ASP A 88 19.21 3.23 -0.35
CA ASP A 88 20.29 3.00 -1.33
C ASP A 88 20.87 4.34 -1.81
N GLY A 89 22.19 4.40 -1.94
CA GLY A 89 22.92 5.63 -2.25
C GLY A 89 23.08 6.64 -1.09
N GLU A 90 22.43 6.44 0.06
CA GLU A 90 22.46 7.36 1.20
C GLU A 90 23.01 6.68 2.47
N ALA A 91 24.24 7.00 2.86
CA ALA A 91 24.94 6.27 3.93
C ALA A 91 24.33 6.41 5.34
N VAL A 92 23.55 7.46 5.58
CA VAL A 92 23.01 7.79 6.93
C VAL A 92 21.48 7.77 6.96
N LYS A 93 20.83 7.86 5.79
CA LYS A 93 19.37 7.92 5.73
C LYS A 93 18.80 6.51 5.88
N THR A 94 17.80 6.38 6.74
CA THR A 94 17.13 5.11 7.00
C THR A 94 15.66 5.20 6.65
N CYS A 95 15.11 4.10 6.16
CA CYS A 95 13.68 3.89 6.02
C CYS A 95 13.20 2.85 7.05
N THR A 96 11.88 2.76 7.25
CA THR A 96 11.29 1.76 8.13
C THR A 96 10.09 1.13 7.46
N GLU A 97 10.17 -0.17 7.22
CA GLU A 97 9.09 -0.98 6.66
C GLU A 97 8.38 -1.75 7.78
N LYS A 98 7.06 -1.93 7.64
CA LYS A 98 6.24 -2.53 8.68
C LYS A 98 5.36 -3.63 8.13
N ILE A 99 5.67 -4.88 8.50
CA ILE A 99 4.87 -6.04 8.12
C ILE A 99 3.81 -6.29 9.21
N PRO A 100 2.50 -6.19 8.89
CA PRO A 100 1.43 -6.46 9.84
C PRO A 100 1.29 -7.96 10.09
N SER A 101 0.98 -8.33 11.34
CA SER A 101 0.83 -9.73 11.79
C SER A 101 1.96 -10.65 11.25
N PRO A 102 3.23 -10.35 11.58
CA PRO A 102 4.36 -11.04 10.97
C PRO A 102 4.35 -12.55 11.28
N ASP A 103 4.81 -13.36 10.33
CA ASP A 103 5.01 -14.78 10.53
C ASP A 103 6.06 -15.02 11.64
N VAL A 104 5.87 -16.07 12.45
CA VAL A 104 6.83 -16.41 13.51
C VAL A 104 8.17 -16.84 12.92
N GLY A 105 8.18 -17.40 11.71
CA GLY A 105 9.38 -17.83 10.99
C GLY A 105 10.32 -16.69 10.60
N ILE A 106 9.84 -15.44 10.53
CA ILE A 106 10.71 -14.27 10.27
C ILE A 106 11.31 -13.67 11.57
N MET A 107 11.05 -14.30 12.72
CA MET A 107 11.63 -13.93 14.02
C MET A 107 12.84 -14.81 14.33
N GLN A 108 13.77 -14.32 15.16
CA GLN A 108 14.96 -15.08 15.56
C GLN A 108 14.65 -16.31 16.43
N GLY A 109 13.45 -16.40 16.98
CA GLY A 109 12.98 -17.54 17.76
C GLY A 109 11.46 -17.56 17.88
N ALA A 110 10.90 -18.71 18.25
CA ALA A 110 9.45 -18.89 18.40
C ALA A 110 8.89 -18.36 19.73
N ASP A 111 9.75 -18.15 20.73
CA ASP A 111 9.39 -17.72 22.08
C ASP A 111 10.46 -16.83 22.73
N GLY A 112 10.15 -16.35 23.94
CA GLY A 112 11.06 -15.54 24.75
C GLY A 112 11.44 -14.18 24.13
N GLU A 113 12.67 -13.75 24.40
CA GLU A 113 13.19 -12.48 23.89
C GLU A 113 13.44 -12.52 22.37
N ALA A 114 13.88 -13.66 21.84
CA ALA A 114 14.15 -13.87 20.42
C ALA A 114 12.89 -13.72 19.55
N PHE A 115 11.72 -14.05 20.09
CA PHE A 115 10.42 -13.83 19.44
C PHE A 115 10.07 -12.35 19.21
N ASN A 116 10.82 -11.43 19.81
CA ASN A 116 10.65 -9.99 19.57
C ASN A 116 11.71 -9.41 18.63
N LEU A 117 12.67 -10.20 18.17
CA LEU A 117 13.73 -9.79 17.26
C LEU A 117 13.46 -10.37 15.87
N VAL A 118 13.49 -9.53 14.85
CA VAL A 118 13.32 -9.97 13.46
C VAL A 118 14.65 -10.53 12.96
N ASP A 119 14.61 -11.68 12.31
CA ASP A 119 15.78 -12.24 11.65
C ASP A 119 15.98 -11.55 10.28
N ILE A 120 16.94 -10.63 10.21
CA ILE A 120 17.25 -9.89 8.99
C ILE A 120 17.97 -10.74 7.92
N ALA A 121 18.39 -11.95 8.28
CA ALA A 121 18.96 -12.92 7.34
C ALA A 121 17.91 -13.92 6.83
N ASP A 122 16.66 -13.87 7.33
CA ASP A 122 15.61 -14.76 6.88
C ASP A 122 15.32 -14.57 5.38
N THR A 123 15.26 -15.69 4.66
CA THR A 123 15.12 -15.69 3.20
C THR A 123 13.76 -15.19 2.73
N ALA A 124 12.68 -15.45 3.47
CA ALA A 124 11.34 -14.98 3.11
C ALA A 124 11.21 -13.47 3.34
N LEU A 125 11.76 -12.96 4.44
CA LEU A 125 11.87 -11.53 4.69
C LEU A 125 12.68 -10.84 3.60
N LEU A 126 13.87 -11.35 3.26
CA LEU A 126 14.72 -10.75 2.23
C LEU A 126 14.04 -10.74 0.86
N ALA A 127 13.31 -11.80 0.51
CA ALA A 127 12.52 -11.85 -0.73
C ALA A 127 11.43 -10.76 -0.76
N TYR A 128 10.76 -10.50 0.36
CA TYR A 128 9.81 -9.40 0.47
C TYR A 128 10.48 -8.03 0.36
N LEU A 129 11.61 -7.82 1.05
CA LEU A 129 12.33 -6.53 1.01
C LEU A 129 12.91 -6.23 -0.38
N LEU A 130 13.23 -7.25 -1.18
CA LEU A 130 13.72 -7.10 -2.56
C LEU A 130 12.75 -6.29 -3.45
N VAL A 131 11.44 -6.36 -3.17
CA VAL A 131 10.40 -5.56 -3.87
C VAL A 131 10.71 -4.06 -3.81
N PHE A 132 11.38 -3.62 -2.75
CA PHE A 132 11.72 -2.21 -2.52
C PHE A 132 13.18 -1.87 -2.84
N GLN A 133 13.99 -2.83 -3.28
CA GLN A 133 15.41 -2.64 -3.59
C GLN A 133 15.63 -2.28 -5.06
N THR A 134 16.88 -1.97 -5.42
CA THR A 134 17.23 -1.57 -6.80
C THR A 134 16.87 -2.70 -7.77
N GLY A 135 15.98 -2.40 -8.71
CA GLY A 135 15.44 -3.36 -9.68
C GLY A 135 14.15 -4.07 -9.24
N GLY A 136 13.65 -3.79 -8.04
CA GLY A 136 12.36 -4.26 -7.54
C GLY A 136 11.16 -3.52 -8.13
N GLU A 137 9.96 -3.96 -7.76
CA GLU A 137 8.70 -3.50 -8.33
C GLU A 137 8.14 -2.22 -7.68
N ALA A 138 8.65 -1.81 -6.51
CA ALA A 138 8.12 -0.67 -5.75
C ALA A 138 9.21 0.19 -5.08
N THR A 139 8.81 1.40 -4.69
CA THR A 139 9.64 2.36 -3.92
C THR A 139 8.97 2.65 -2.58
N ILE A 140 9.74 2.94 -1.52
CA ILE A 140 9.19 3.11 -0.16
C ILE A 140 8.53 4.49 0.04
N SER A 141 9.14 5.55 -0.50
CA SER A 141 8.68 6.94 -0.39
C SER A 141 9.30 7.75 -1.52
N ASP A 142 8.61 8.74 -2.09
CA ASP A 142 9.16 9.73 -3.05
C ASP A 142 10.12 9.20 -4.14
N GLY A 143 10.01 7.93 -4.54
CA GLY A 143 10.91 7.27 -5.49
C GLY A 143 12.21 6.68 -4.91
N GLU A 144 12.38 6.68 -3.58
CA GLU A 144 13.54 6.12 -2.88
C GLU A 144 13.49 4.59 -2.79
N VAL A 145 14.68 4.02 -2.79
CA VAL A 145 14.93 2.58 -2.85
C VAL A 145 15.56 2.10 -1.54
N MET A 146 15.15 0.93 -1.07
CA MET A 146 15.69 0.30 0.12
C MET A 146 17.11 -0.20 -0.13
N GLY A 147 17.99 0.01 0.85
CA GLY A 147 19.27 -0.67 0.96
C GLY A 147 19.18 -1.92 1.83
N ALA A 148 20.30 -2.33 2.41
CA ALA A 148 20.37 -3.50 3.29
C ALA A 148 19.58 -3.29 4.60
N PRO A 149 18.85 -4.31 5.09
CA PRO A 149 18.22 -4.26 6.41
C PRO A 149 19.29 -4.20 7.51
N LEU A 150 19.09 -3.31 8.47
CA LEU A 150 20.02 -3.10 9.59
C LEU A 150 19.59 -3.85 10.85
N ARG A 151 18.30 -3.81 11.15
CA ARG A 151 17.69 -4.41 12.35
C ARG A 151 16.19 -4.48 12.19
N GLY A 152 15.53 -5.37 12.93
CA GLY A 152 14.09 -5.33 13.07
C GLY A 152 13.62 -5.79 14.43
N LYS A 153 12.45 -5.30 14.84
CA LYS A 153 11.82 -5.64 16.12
C LYS A 153 10.33 -5.81 15.95
N ARG A 154 9.74 -6.73 16.71
CA ARG A 154 8.29 -6.79 16.87
C ARG A 154 7.80 -5.64 17.76
N ILE A 155 6.78 -4.94 17.28
CA ILE A 155 6.12 -3.84 17.99
C ILE A 155 4.61 -4.10 18.06
N THR A 156 3.96 -3.60 19.10
CA THR A 156 2.50 -3.63 19.24
C THR A 156 1.96 -2.21 19.13
N VAL A 157 0.95 -2.00 18.29
CA VAL A 157 0.28 -0.71 18.14
C VAL A 157 -0.92 -0.65 19.08
N GLY A 158 -0.95 0.32 19.98
CA GLY A 158 -2.10 0.52 20.87
C GLY A 158 -3.35 0.97 20.11
N SER A 159 -4.51 0.44 20.52
CA SER A 159 -5.82 0.90 20.01
C SER A 159 -6.06 2.36 20.41
N ARG A 160 -6.51 3.18 19.46
CA ARG A 160 -6.88 4.59 19.66
C ARG A 160 -8.36 4.86 19.43
N LYS A 161 -9.19 3.81 19.34
CA LYS A 161 -10.64 3.99 19.26
C LYS A 161 -11.15 4.45 20.63
N GLY A 162 -11.41 5.74 20.73
CA GLY A 162 -12.20 6.42 21.75
C GLY A 162 -13.22 7.31 21.07
#